data_AF-M5JJF3-F1
#
_entry.id   AF-M5JJF3-F1
#
_cell.length_a   1.000
_cell.length_b   1.000
_cell.length_c   1.000
_cell.angle_alpha   90.00
_cell.angle_beta   90.00
_cell.angle_gamma   90.00
#
_symmetry.space_group_name_H-M   'P 1'
#
loop_
_entity.id
_entity.type
_entity.pdbx_description
1 polymer ?
#
loop_
_entity_poly.entity_id
_entity_poly.type
_entity_poly.pdbx_seq_one_letter_code
_entity_poly.pdbx_strand_id
1 'polypeptide(L)'
;SVSEGTAYVNGRRIVRRQSFPFDVEEKPDLRNVDAEPHPFTEATGGTQTFKVSKAPISSVRRVTVEKEVTESVLHGPYSGVVDPLEHPSVTAILEIKQGTTVYTSPASWLLSQGQIDWSPSGPEPAPGTTYTVKYRYNENVQPDEVTRDTVTVTGAAKDTNVLIDYAYKLPRIDAVCMDMTGSMVYVTGTSAVSRPRPPIVSDSMIELARISNDWGQKPLVEVTGVRNVPYSEIQDIRTMLLDVYDLVAQERLKNDVSARDVGAKRGLFVDPLRNDAMRDQGIAQTAAVFGGKMTLPIYARLHEFPAFV
;
A
#
# COMPACT_ATOMS: atom_id res chain seq x y z
N SER A 1 3.07 24.19 -2.88
CA SER A 1 3.61 25.45 -3.42
C SER A 1 5.01 25.19 -3.95
N VAL A 2 5.44 25.97 -4.94
CA VAL A 2 6.82 25.95 -5.44
C VAL A 2 7.54 27.17 -4.86
N SER A 3 8.70 26.97 -4.23
CA SER A 3 9.47 28.04 -3.59
C SER A 3 10.13 28.97 -4.62
N GLU A 4 10.49 30.17 -4.16
CA GLU A 4 11.38 31.06 -4.89
C GLU A 4 12.76 30.43 -5.14
N GLY A 5 13.47 30.92 -6.16
CA GLY A 5 14.76 30.38 -6.55
C GLY A 5 15.17 30.74 -7.96
N THR A 6 16.32 30.21 -8.39
CA THR A 6 16.81 30.32 -9.77
C THR A 6 16.88 28.94 -10.38
N ALA A 7 16.24 28.76 -11.53
CA ALA A 7 16.34 27.57 -12.35
C ALA A 7 17.07 27.90 -13.66
N TYR A 8 17.82 26.93 -14.19
CA TYR A 8 18.41 27.01 -15.51
C TYR A 8 17.71 25.99 -16.40
N VAL A 9 16.90 26.46 -17.34
CA VAL A 9 16.14 25.59 -18.26
C VAL A 9 16.74 25.75 -19.64
N ASN A 10 17.33 24.68 -20.17
CA ASN A 10 18.00 24.67 -21.47
C ASN A 10 18.98 25.86 -21.65
N GLY A 11 19.80 26.13 -20.62
CA GLY A 11 20.77 27.23 -20.60
C GLY A 11 20.19 28.62 -20.30
N ARG A 12 18.87 28.80 -20.29
CA ARG A 12 18.22 30.07 -19.93
C ARG A 12 18.03 30.17 -18.42
N ARG A 13 18.51 31.28 -17.84
CA ARG A 13 18.30 31.61 -16.43
C ARG A 13 16.89 32.13 -16.19
N ILE A 14 16.15 31.46 -15.31
CA ILE A 14 14.81 31.85 -14.88
C ILE A 14 14.87 32.12 -13.37
N VAL A 15 14.56 33.35 -12.98
CA VAL A 15 14.58 33.78 -11.58
C VAL A 15 13.16 33.99 -11.10
N ARG A 16 12.78 33.28 -10.04
CA ARG A 16 11.53 33.51 -9.32
C ARG A 16 11.83 34.14 -7.98
N ARG A 17 11.18 35.27 -7.70
CA ARG A 17 11.36 36.06 -6.47
C ARG A 17 10.38 35.71 -5.37
N GLN A 18 9.31 34.99 -5.68
CA GLN A 18 8.25 34.63 -4.75
C GLN A 18 7.79 33.21 -5.02
N SER A 19 7.30 32.57 -3.96
CA SER A 19 6.62 31.28 -4.07
C SER A 19 5.26 31.42 -4.76
N PHE A 20 4.83 30.37 -5.43
CA PHE A 20 3.55 30.34 -6.15
C PHE A 20 2.79 29.03 -5.84
N PRO A 21 1.48 29.08 -5.59
CA PRO A 21 0.65 27.88 -5.51
C PRO A 21 0.47 27.27 -6.90
N PHE A 22 0.66 25.97 -7.04
CA PHE A 22 0.44 25.27 -8.30
C PHE A 22 -0.60 24.18 -8.04
N ASP A 23 -1.77 24.37 -8.63
CA ASP A 23 -2.92 23.52 -8.43
C ASP A 23 -3.15 22.67 -9.68
N VAL A 24 -3.43 21.39 -9.48
CA VAL A 24 -3.65 20.42 -10.55
C VAL A 24 -4.88 19.61 -10.21
N GLU A 25 -5.78 19.47 -11.18
CA GLU A 25 -6.97 18.65 -11.04
C GLU A 25 -6.59 17.16 -11.02
N GLU A 26 -7.16 16.40 -10.07
CA GLU A 26 -6.95 14.96 -9.98
C GLU A 26 -7.59 14.23 -11.15
N LYS A 27 -6.75 13.69 -12.05
CA LYS A 27 -7.18 12.86 -13.19
C LYS A 27 -6.53 11.47 -13.12
N PRO A 28 -7.05 10.56 -12.26
CA PRO A 28 -6.58 9.19 -12.17
C PRO A 28 -6.98 8.37 -13.39
N ASP A 29 -6.10 7.45 -13.79
CA ASP A 29 -6.50 6.37 -14.70
C ASP A 29 -7.26 5.32 -13.90
N LEU A 30 -8.39 4.86 -14.45
CA LEU A 30 -9.30 3.95 -13.77
C LEU A 30 -9.18 2.53 -14.32
N ARG A 31 -9.35 1.56 -13.44
CA ARG A 31 -9.50 0.15 -13.83
C ARG A 31 -10.69 -0.47 -13.15
N ASN A 32 -11.45 -1.25 -13.91
CA ASN A 32 -12.63 -1.95 -13.41
C ASN A 32 -12.23 -3.26 -12.74
N VAL A 33 -12.98 -3.59 -11.69
CA VAL A 33 -13.08 -4.91 -11.08
C VAL A 33 -14.54 -5.30 -11.19
N ASP A 34 -14.80 -6.44 -11.80
CA ASP A 34 -16.14 -6.97 -11.96
C ASP A 34 -16.30 -8.19 -11.03
N ALA A 35 -17.46 -8.25 -10.37
CA ALA A 35 -17.93 -9.31 -9.48
C ALA A 35 -16.92 -9.73 -8.41
N GLU A 36 -16.36 -8.79 -7.65
CA GLU A 36 -15.54 -9.14 -6.49
C GLU A 36 -16.42 -9.77 -5.40
N PRO A 37 -16.17 -11.04 -5.01
CA PRO A 37 -17.02 -11.74 -4.05
C PRO A 37 -16.59 -11.44 -2.61
N HIS A 38 -17.57 -11.09 -1.77
CA HIS A 38 -17.40 -10.95 -0.33
C HIS A 38 -18.43 -11.77 0.44
N PRO A 39 -18.02 -12.62 1.40
CA PRO A 39 -18.95 -13.42 2.19
C PRO A 39 -19.70 -12.54 3.20
N PHE A 40 -21.03 -12.61 3.18
CA PHE A 40 -21.90 -11.96 4.15
C PHE A 40 -22.14 -12.89 5.34
N THR A 41 -21.64 -12.49 6.51
CA THR A 41 -21.62 -13.30 7.74
C THR A 41 -22.63 -12.82 8.79
N GLU A 42 -23.15 -11.61 8.62
CA GLU A 42 -24.16 -11.03 9.51
C GLU A 42 -25.52 -11.73 9.37
N ALA A 43 -26.43 -11.43 10.30
CA ALA A 43 -27.80 -11.95 10.22
C ALA A 43 -28.49 -11.52 8.91
N THR A 44 -29.36 -12.38 8.36
CA THR A 44 -30.17 -12.06 7.18
C THR A 44 -30.87 -10.72 7.35
N GLY A 45 -30.64 -9.78 6.42
CA GLY A 45 -31.18 -8.41 6.48
C GLY A 45 -30.29 -7.39 7.22
N GLY A 46 -29.18 -7.82 7.81
CA GLY A 46 -28.24 -6.98 8.54
C GLY A 46 -27.37 -6.08 7.65
N THR A 47 -26.46 -5.34 8.30
CA THR A 47 -25.49 -4.44 7.66
C THR A 47 -24.08 -4.99 7.85
N GLN A 48 -23.28 -5.05 6.79
CA GLN A 48 -21.87 -5.44 6.87
C GLN A 48 -21.00 -4.52 6.02
N THR A 49 -19.81 -4.20 6.54
CA THR A 49 -18.79 -3.45 5.81
C THR A 49 -17.74 -4.38 5.23
N PHE A 50 -17.51 -4.26 3.94
CA PHE A 50 -16.56 -5.05 3.17
C PHE A 50 -15.33 -4.23 2.80
N LYS A 51 -14.14 -4.80 2.99
CA LYS A 51 -12.90 -4.24 2.48
C LYS A 51 -12.63 -4.78 1.08
N VAL A 52 -12.50 -3.91 0.09
CA VAL A 52 -12.23 -4.31 -1.29
C VAL A 52 -10.76 -4.69 -1.49
N SER A 53 -10.49 -5.55 -2.46
CA SER A 53 -9.15 -6.04 -2.78
C SER A 53 -8.27 -4.98 -3.46
N LYS A 54 -8.88 -4.06 -4.22
CA LYS A 54 -8.22 -2.95 -4.90
C LYS A 54 -8.78 -1.63 -4.42
N ALA A 55 -7.93 -0.85 -3.77
CA ALA A 55 -8.20 0.53 -3.41
C ALA A 55 -7.21 1.42 -4.18
N PRO A 56 -7.48 2.71 -4.38
CA PRO A 56 -8.64 3.49 -3.91
C PRO A 56 -9.88 3.34 -4.79
N ILE A 57 -11.07 3.20 -4.21
CA ILE A 57 -12.34 3.18 -4.95
C ILE A 57 -12.57 4.56 -5.58
N SER A 58 -12.90 4.57 -6.88
CA SER A 58 -13.34 5.76 -7.61
C SER A 58 -14.85 5.84 -7.72
N SER A 59 -15.50 4.72 -8.01
CA SER A 59 -16.96 4.61 -8.07
C SER A 59 -17.37 3.15 -7.94
N VAL A 60 -18.51 2.91 -7.31
CA VAL A 60 -19.17 1.60 -7.28
C VAL A 60 -20.21 1.59 -8.40
N ARG A 61 -20.08 0.66 -9.33
CA ARG A 61 -20.97 0.54 -10.49
C ARG A 61 -22.21 -0.28 -10.17
N ARG A 62 -22.03 -1.38 -9.43
CA ARG A 62 -23.10 -2.32 -9.11
C ARG A 62 -22.74 -3.13 -7.88
N VAL A 63 -23.69 -3.29 -6.98
CA VAL A 63 -23.61 -4.27 -5.89
C VAL A 63 -24.75 -5.26 -6.13
N THR A 64 -24.44 -6.55 -6.17
CA THR A 64 -25.43 -7.61 -6.27
C THR A 64 -25.42 -8.39 -4.97
N VAL A 65 -26.57 -8.48 -4.32
CA VAL A 65 -26.76 -9.23 -3.08
C VAL A 65 -27.79 -10.32 -3.31
N GLU A 66 -27.64 -11.44 -2.62
CA GLU A 66 -28.68 -12.46 -2.53
C GLU A 66 -29.53 -12.15 -1.29
N LYS A 67 -30.81 -11.82 -1.48
CA LYS A 67 -31.76 -11.56 -0.39
C LYS A 67 -32.64 -12.77 -0.13
N GLU A 68 -33.25 -12.82 1.05
CA GLU A 68 -34.23 -13.83 1.43
C GLU A 68 -35.57 -13.16 1.69
N VAL A 69 -36.64 -13.67 1.07
CA VAL A 69 -38.00 -13.14 1.24
C VAL A 69 -38.99 -14.28 1.48
N THR A 70 -40.08 -13.93 2.15
CA THR A 70 -41.26 -14.79 2.28
C THR A 70 -42.43 -14.08 1.59
N GLU A 71 -42.86 -14.62 0.46
CA GLU A 71 -43.92 -14.06 -0.38
C GLU A 71 -45.20 -14.91 -0.26
N SER A 72 -46.37 -14.26 -0.34
CA SER A 72 -47.65 -14.95 -0.47
C SER A 72 -48.08 -14.93 -1.93
N VAL A 73 -48.07 -16.09 -2.57
CA VAL A 73 -48.36 -16.26 -4.00
C VAL A 73 -49.77 -16.79 -4.17
N LEU A 74 -50.51 -16.26 -5.15
CA LEU A 74 -51.82 -16.76 -5.54
C LEU A 74 -51.62 -17.90 -6.54
N HIS A 75 -52.12 -19.09 -6.22
CA HIS A 75 -52.13 -20.20 -7.15
C HIS A 75 -53.17 -19.97 -8.26
N GLY A 76 -52.79 -20.24 -9.50
CA GLY A 76 -53.65 -20.06 -10.66
C GLY A 76 -54.98 -20.85 -10.65
N PRO A 77 -55.84 -20.61 -11.64
CA PRO A 77 -57.22 -21.11 -11.62
C PRO A 77 -57.38 -22.58 -12.01
N TYR A 78 -56.30 -23.29 -12.32
CA TYR A 78 -56.31 -24.71 -12.70
C TYR A 78 -55.01 -25.42 -12.28
N SER A 79 -55.05 -26.75 -12.21
CA SER A 79 -53.93 -27.62 -11.84
C SER A 79 -52.78 -27.63 -12.84
N GLY A 80 -51.54 -27.69 -12.34
CA GLY A 80 -50.33 -27.68 -13.18
C GLY A 80 -50.03 -26.33 -13.83
N VAL A 81 -50.56 -25.24 -13.24
CA VAL A 81 -50.28 -23.87 -13.67
C VAL A 81 -48.87 -23.45 -13.32
N VAL A 82 -48.40 -22.38 -13.95
CA VAL A 82 -47.12 -21.74 -13.63
C VAL A 82 -47.42 -20.43 -12.90
N ASP A 83 -46.95 -20.34 -11.66
CA ASP A 83 -47.16 -19.17 -10.81
C ASP A 83 -45.90 -18.30 -10.78
N PRO A 84 -45.97 -17.03 -11.23
CA PRO A 84 -44.83 -16.13 -11.21
C PRO A 84 -44.53 -15.61 -9.80
N LEU A 85 -43.24 -15.51 -9.45
CA LEU A 85 -42.79 -14.83 -8.23
C LEU A 85 -42.54 -13.34 -8.50
N GLU A 86 -42.66 -12.51 -7.46
CA GLU A 86 -42.42 -11.07 -7.56
C GLU A 86 -40.99 -10.76 -8.06
N HIS A 87 -40.00 -11.55 -7.61
CA HIS A 87 -38.61 -11.37 -8.01
C HIS A 87 -38.18 -12.45 -9.03
N PRO A 88 -37.80 -12.07 -10.27
CA PRO A 88 -37.51 -13.04 -11.33
C PRO A 88 -36.14 -13.73 -11.16
N SER A 89 -35.19 -13.12 -10.46
CA SER A 89 -33.82 -13.60 -10.29
C SER A 89 -33.66 -14.58 -9.12
N VAL A 90 -34.54 -15.59 -9.05
CA VAL A 90 -34.54 -16.58 -7.96
C VAL A 90 -33.30 -17.48 -8.04
N THR A 91 -32.56 -17.58 -6.95
CA THR A 91 -31.37 -18.43 -6.82
C THR A 91 -31.72 -19.78 -6.20
N ALA A 92 -32.58 -19.79 -5.18
CA ALA A 92 -32.99 -21.00 -4.47
C ALA A 92 -34.36 -20.82 -3.81
N ILE A 93 -35.20 -21.86 -3.87
CA ILE A 93 -36.40 -21.96 -3.03
C ILE A 93 -36.02 -22.67 -1.73
N LEU A 94 -36.36 -22.07 -0.59
CA LEU A 94 -36.09 -22.64 0.73
C LEU A 94 -37.27 -23.45 1.26
N GLU A 95 -38.49 -22.94 1.09
CA GLU A 95 -39.72 -23.61 1.55
C GLU A 95 -40.91 -23.14 0.71
N ILE A 96 -41.79 -24.07 0.33
CA ILE A 96 -43.12 -23.76 -0.18
C ILE A 96 -44.14 -24.47 0.71
N LYS A 97 -45.08 -23.72 1.27
CA LYS A 97 -46.12 -24.31 2.13
C LYS A 97 -47.48 -23.66 2.03
N GLN A 98 -48.50 -24.45 2.30
CA GLN A 98 -49.86 -23.98 2.51
C GLN A 98 -50.40 -24.61 3.80
N GLY A 99 -50.63 -23.77 4.82
CA GLY A 99 -50.96 -24.27 6.16
C GLY A 99 -49.85 -25.18 6.70
N THR A 100 -50.16 -26.45 6.92
CA THR A 100 -49.20 -27.48 7.39
C THR A 100 -48.57 -28.30 6.27
N THR A 101 -49.04 -28.17 5.03
CA THR A 101 -48.55 -28.95 3.89
C THR A 101 -47.32 -28.26 3.30
N VAL A 102 -46.19 -28.98 3.23
CA VAL A 102 -44.96 -28.54 2.57
C VAL A 102 -44.83 -29.25 1.22
N TYR A 103 -44.60 -28.46 0.16
CA TYR A 103 -44.48 -28.96 -1.20
C TYR A 103 -43.00 -29.09 -1.58
N THR A 104 -42.61 -30.25 -2.12
CA THR A 104 -41.20 -30.57 -2.38
C THR A 104 -40.92 -30.76 -3.87
N SER A 105 -39.81 -30.20 -4.34
CA SER A 105 -39.30 -30.42 -5.69
C SER A 105 -38.46 -31.70 -5.73
N PRO A 106 -38.45 -32.49 -6.82
CA PRO A 106 -39.14 -32.26 -8.10
C PRO A 106 -40.56 -32.86 -8.18
N ALA A 107 -41.06 -33.45 -7.10
CA ALA A 107 -42.33 -34.18 -7.12
C ALA A 107 -43.56 -33.27 -7.26
N SER A 108 -43.57 -32.13 -6.58
CA SER A 108 -44.68 -31.17 -6.60
C SER A 108 -44.48 -30.04 -7.60
N TRP A 109 -43.25 -29.52 -7.71
CA TRP A 109 -42.98 -28.30 -8.47
C TRP A 109 -41.56 -28.28 -9.05
N LEU A 110 -41.37 -27.47 -10.08
CA LEU A 110 -40.09 -27.13 -10.71
C LEU A 110 -39.89 -25.62 -10.68
N LEU A 111 -38.64 -25.16 -10.51
CA LEU A 111 -38.29 -23.75 -10.62
C LEU A 111 -37.82 -23.47 -12.05
N SER A 112 -38.47 -22.52 -12.74
CA SER A 112 -38.06 -22.07 -14.07
C SER A 112 -38.19 -20.56 -14.18
N GLN A 113 -37.07 -19.87 -14.43
CA GLN A 113 -37.03 -18.42 -14.73
C GLN A 113 -37.78 -17.53 -13.71
N GLY A 114 -37.69 -17.85 -12.41
CA GLY A 114 -38.40 -17.11 -11.35
C GLY A 114 -39.89 -17.43 -11.25
N GLN A 115 -40.32 -18.56 -11.81
CA GLN A 115 -41.68 -19.05 -11.75
C GLN A 115 -41.70 -20.47 -11.17
N ILE A 116 -42.76 -20.78 -10.44
CA ILE A 116 -43.02 -22.10 -9.88
C ILE A 116 -43.93 -22.84 -10.87
N ASP A 117 -43.39 -23.87 -11.51
CA ASP A 117 -44.12 -24.74 -12.43
C ASP A 117 -44.66 -25.97 -11.69
N TRP A 118 -45.98 -26.08 -11.58
CA TRP A 118 -46.69 -27.18 -10.92
C TRP A 118 -46.99 -28.37 -11.85
N SER A 119 -46.44 -28.39 -13.07
CA SER A 119 -46.61 -29.49 -14.05
C SER A 119 -46.28 -30.92 -13.57
N PRO A 120 -45.42 -31.17 -12.54
CA PRO A 120 -45.13 -32.53 -12.08
C PRO A 120 -46.30 -33.36 -11.53
N SER A 121 -47.52 -32.79 -11.45
CA SER A 121 -48.74 -33.49 -11.06
C SER A 121 -48.70 -34.14 -9.65
N GLY A 122 -47.76 -33.70 -8.81
CA GLY A 122 -47.73 -34.04 -7.39
C GLY A 122 -48.73 -33.20 -6.58
N PRO A 123 -48.61 -33.21 -5.24
CA PRO A 123 -49.39 -32.32 -4.40
C PRO A 123 -49.13 -30.86 -4.79
N GLU A 124 -50.19 -30.09 -5.02
CA GLU A 124 -50.16 -28.65 -5.30
C GLU A 124 -51.25 -27.93 -4.48
N PRO A 125 -51.17 -26.60 -4.32
CA PRO A 125 -52.22 -25.79 -3.70
C PRO A 125 -53.55 -25.91 -4.44
N ALA A 126 -54.67 -25.71 -3.74
CA ALA A 126 -55.97 -25.71 -4.41
C ALA A 126 -56.08 -24.50 -5.37
N PRO A 127 -56.67 -24.66 -6.57
CA PRO A 127 -56.86 -23.55 -7.50
C PRO A 127 -57.54 -22.32 -6.86
N GLY A 128 -56.96 -21.13 -7.09
CA GLY A 128 -57.47 -19.87 -6.54
C GLY A 128 -57.17 -19.62 -5.05
N THR A 129 -56.33 -20.44 -4.43
CA THR A 129 -55.87 -20.24 -3.04
C THR A 129 -54.47 -19.65 -2.98
N THR A 130 -54.12 -19.04 -1.86
CA THR A 130 -52.77 -18.49 -1.64
C THR A 130 -51.89 -19.47 -0.87
N TYR A 131 -50.61 -19.49 -1.19
CA TYR A 131 -49.58 -20.26 -0.49
C TYR A 131 -48.35 -19.39 -0.23
N THR A 132 -47.50 -19.81 0.70
CA THR A 132 -46.32 -19.05 1.10
C THR A 132 -45.08 -19.68 0.50
N VAL A 133 -44.25 -18.84 -0.13
CA VAL A 133 -42.96 -19.21 -0.72
C VAL A 133 -41.87 -18.45 0.00
N LYS A 134 -40.96 -19.18 0.63
CA LYS A 134 -39.71 -18.65 1.16
C LYS A 134 -38.59 -18.95 0.17
N TYR A 135 -37.95 -17.92 -0.35
CA TYR A 135 -36.92 -18.08 -1.38
C TYR A 135 -35.85 -17.01 -1.31
N ARG A 136 -34.76 -17.27 -2.04
CA ARG A 136 -33.64 -16.36 -2.23
C ARG A 136 -33.60 -15.84 -3.66
N TYR A 137 -33.23 -14.59 -3.82
CA TYR A 137 -33.12 -13.95 -5.13
C TYR A 137 -31.97 -12.94 -5.16
N ASN A 138 -31.41 -12.73 -6.36
CA ASN A 138 -30.41 -11.70 -6.58
C ASN A 138 -31.08 -10.34 -6.82
N GLU A 139 -30.62 -9.32 -6.10
CA GLU A 139 -31.05 -7.94 -6.31
C GLU A 139 -29.85 -7.01 -6.39
N ASN A 140 -29.99 -5.96 -7.19
CA ASN A 140 -29.01 -4.89 -7.24
C ASN A 140 -29.38 -3.80 -6.24
N VAL A 141 -28.48 -3.56 -5.29
CA VAL A 141 -28.65 -2.55 -4.24
C VAL A 141 -27.66 -1.41 -4.40
N GLN A 142 -28.01 -0.24 -3.90
CA GLN A 142 -27.05 0.84 -3.72
C GLN A 142 -26.29 0.60 -2.42
N PRO A 143 -24.97 0.83 -2.38
CA PRO A 143 -24.22 0.75 -1.14
C PRO A 143 -24.65 1.87 -0.18
N ASP A 144 -24.67 1.57 1.12
CA ASP A 144 -25.04 2.53 2.16
C ASP A 144 -23.95 3.58 2.37
N GLU A 145 -22.69 3.14 2.34
CA GLU A 145 -21.52 3.98 2.47
C GLU A 145 -20.37 3.43 1.63
N VAL A 146 -19.61 4.34 1.00
CA VAL A 146 -18.40 4.00 0.24
C VAL A 146 -17.26 4.88 0.74
N THR A 147 -16.21 4.25 1.24
CA THR A 147 -14.97 4.92 1.64
C THR A 147 -13.87 4.65 0.62
N ARG A 148 -12.62 4.99 0.94
CA ARG A 148 -11.45 4.75 0.06
C ARG A 148 -11.25 3.27 -0.24
N ASP A 149 -11.46 2.40 0.74
CA ASP A 149 -11.16 0.97 0.68
C ASP A 149 -12.29 0.07 1.21
N THR A 150 -13.41 0.64 1.65
CA THR A 150 -14.55 -0.13 2.13
C THR A 150 -15.87 0.24 1.47
N VAL A 151 -16.78 -0.72 1.42
CA VAL A 151 -18.17 -0.59 0.97
C VAL A 151 -19.08 -1.20 2.02
N THR A 152 -20.05 -0.44 2.51
CA THR A 152 -21.07 -0.91 3.46
C THR A 152 -22.34 -1.26 2.70
N VAL A 153 -22.89 -2.44 2.99
CA VAL A 153 -24.08 -2.98 2.32
C VAL A 153 -25.05 -3.56 3.34
N THR A 154 -26.34 -3.35 3.09
CA THR A 154 -27.46 -3.89 3.86
C THR A 154 -28.29 -4.89 3.07
N GLY A 155 -28.97 -5.78 3.81
CA GLY A 155 -30.09 -6.53 3.26
C GLY A 155 -29.77 -7.88 2.63
N ALA A 156 -28.50 -8.32 2.66
CA ALA A 156 -28.13 -9.65 2.16
C ALA A 156 -28.57 -10.77 3.11
N ALA A 157 -28.77 -11.96 2.55
CA ALA A 157 -29.03 -13.19 3.31
C ALA A 157 -27.75 -13.73 3.92
N LYS A 158 -27.88 -14.31 5.12
CA LYS A 158 -26.74 -14.90 5.81
C LYS A 158 -26.10 -16.04 5.00
N ASP A 159 -24.78 -16.12 5.05
CA ASP A 159 -23.95 -17.14 4.41
C ASP A 159 -24.03 -17.12 2.88
N THR A 160 -24.24 -15.93 2.30
CA THR A 160 -24.23 -15.68 0.85
C THR A 160 -23.05 -14.79 0.45
N ASN A 161 -22.81 -14.65 -0.86
CA ASN A 161 -21.78 -13.76 -1.38
C ASN A 161 -22.40 -12.47 -1.92
N VAL A 162 -21.87 -11.33 -1.48
CA VAL A 162 -22.11 -10.02 -2.08
C VAL A 162 -21.09 -9.82 -3.20
N LEU A 163 -21.57 -9.52 -4.39
CA LEU A 163 -20.73 -9.24 -5.55
C LEU A 163 -20.64 -7.74 -5.79
N ILE A 164 -19.43 -7.19 -5.77
CA ILE A 164 -19.20 -5.75 -5.92
C ILE A 164 -18.46 -5.50 -7.25
N ASP A 165 -19.10 -4.72 -8.12
CA ASP A 165 -18.50 -4.17 -9.34
C ASP A 165 -18.09 -2.72 -9.07
N TYR A 166 -16.81 -2.41 -9.19
CA TYR A 166 -16.29 -1.07 -8.90
C TYR A 166 -15.12 -0.70 -9.81
N ALA A 167 -14.85 0.59 -9.92
CA ALA A 167 -13.65 1.11 -10.56
C ALA A 167 -12.71 1.66 -9.48
N TYR A 168 -11.44 1.30 -9.55
CA TYR A 168 -10.40 1.83 -8.65
C TYR A 168 -9.40 2.71 -9.41
N LYS A 169 -8.79 3.64 -8.67
CA LYS A 169 -7.79 4.58 -9.18
C LYS A 169 -6.42 3.90 -9.21
N LEU A 170 -5.74 3.93 -10.35
CA LEU A 170 -4.40 3.36 -10.48
C LEU A 170 -3.34 4.33 -9.94
N PRO A 171 -2.39 3.87 -9.12
CA PRO A 171 -1.31 4.73 -8.66
C PRO A 171 -0.46 5.17 -9.86
N ARG A 172 0.04 6.41 -9.79
CA ARG A 172 0.81 7.05 -10.86
C ARG A 172 1.94 7.88 -10.28
N ILE A 173 3.08 7.90 -10.96
CA ILE A 173 4.17 8.84 -10.65
C ILE A 173 4.12 9.92 -11.72
N ASP A 174 3.88 11.14 -11.32
CA ASP A 174 3.83 12.32 -12.19
C ASP A 174 5.04 13.22 -11.92
N ALA A 175 5.37 14.11 -12.85
CA ALA A 175 6.48 15.04 -12.70
C ALA A 175 6.01 16.49 -12.84
N VAL A 176 6.44 17.33 -11.90
CA VAL A 176 6.29 18.78 -12.00
C VAL A 176 7.55 19.35 -12.62
N CYS A 177 7.39 19.98 -13.77
CA CYS A 177 8.47 20.53 -14.56
C CYS A 177 8.32 22.04 -14.72
N MET A 178 9.41 22.70 -15.10
CA MET A 178 9.42 24.09 -15.53
C MET A 178 9.92 24.18 -16.96
N ASP A 179 9.19 24.92 -17.80
CA ASP A 179 9.56 25.16 -19.20
C ASP A 179 10.53 26.34 -19.36
N MET A 180 10.98 26.61 -20.60
CA MET A 180 11.86 27.74 -20.91
C MET A 180 11.22 29.12 -20.70
N THR A 181 9.89 29.19 -20.56
CA THR A 181 9.17 30.44 -20.28
C THR A 181 9.09 30.74 -18.78
N GLY A 182 9.38 29.74 -17.94
CA GLY A 182 9.25 29.81 -16.49
C GLY A 182 7.86 29.42 -15.99
N SER A 183 7.05 28.83 -16.86
CA SER A 183 5.74 28.27 -16.57
C SER A 183 5.87 26.88 -15.98
N MET A 184 4.95 26.52 -15.08
CA MET A 184 4.91 25.20 -14.47
C MET A 184 4.11 24.26 -15.38
N VAL A 185 4.64 23.08 -15.64
CA VAL A 185 4.01 22.06 -16.46
C VAL A 185 3.89 20.79 -15.64
N TYR A 186 2.67 20.23 -15.60
CA TYR A 186 2.44 18.92 -15.00
C TYR A 186 2.52 17.85 -16.10
N VAL A 187 3.48 16.96 -15.98
CA VAL A 187 3.66 15.85 -16.93
C VAL A 187 3.17 14.58 -16.25
N THR A 188 2.16 13.96 -16.85
CA THR A 188 1.61 12.71 -16.35
C THR A 188 2.49 11.53 -16.73
N GLY A 189 2.79 10.64 -15.77
CA GLY A 189 3.48 9.39 -16.02
C GLY A 189 2.55 8.29 -16.52
N THR A 190 3.04 7.05 -16.43
CA THR A 190 2.24 5.87 -16.79
C THR A 190 1.71 5.19 -15.53
N SER A 191 0.39 5.13 -15.41
CA SER A 191 -0.30 4.41 -14.34
C SER A 191 -0.08 2.91 -14.44
N ALA A 192 0.13 2.25 -13.31
CA ALA A 192 0.24 0.79 -13.25
C ALA A 192 -0.26 0.26 -11.90
N VAL A 193 -0.82 -0.96 -11.89
CA VAL A 193 -1.26 -1.62 -10.65
C VAL A 193 -0.09 -1.85 -9.69
N SER A 194 1.07 -2.19 -10.23
CA SER A 194 2.31 -2.35 -9.49
C SER A 194 3.43 -1.65 -10.26
N ARG A 195 4.30 -0.95 -9.53
CA ARG A 195 5.45 -0.22 -10.08
C ARG A 195 5.07 0.78 -11.18
N PRO A 196 4.34 1.86 -10.85
CA PRO A 196 4.10 2.96 -11.78
C PRO A 196 5.43 3.51 -12.31
N ARG A 197 5.43 3.98 -13.56
CA ARG A 197 6.64 4.50 -14.21
C ARG A 197 6.59 6.03 -14.27
N PRO A 198 7.67 6.72 -13.85
CA PRO A 198 7.75 8.17 -14.00
C PRO A 198 7.72 8.55 -15.49
N PRO A 199 7.21 9.75 -15.82
CA PRO A 199 7.25 10.24 -17.19
C PRO A 199 8.69 10.49 -17.64
N ILE A 200 8.89 10.44 -18.96
CA ILE A 200 10.12 10.94 -19.57
C ILE A 200 9.94 12.44 -19.78
N VAL A 201 10.73 13.23 -19.06
CA VAL A 201 10.72 14.70 -19.19
C VAL A 201 11.56 15.09 -20.41
N SER A 202 11.05 16.02 -21.23
CA SER A 202 11.79 16.55 -22.38
C SER A 202 12.97 17.40 -21.91
N ASP A 203 14.10 17.34 -22.63
CA ASP A 203 15.28 18.19 -22.38
C ASP A 203 15.00 19.69 -22.45
N SER A 204 13.90 20.10 -23.08
CA SER A 204 13.43 21.49 -23.13
C SER A 204 12.85 22.00 -21.81
N MET A 205 12.63 21.11 -20.84
CA MET A 205 12.06 21.39 -19.53
C MET A 205 12.99 20.86 -18.43
N ILE A 206 12.97 21.49 -17.26
CA ILE A 206 13.65 20.94 -16.08
C ILE A 206 12.63 20.28 -15.16
N GLU A 207 12.93 19.07 -14.74
CA GLU A 207 12.18 18.37 -13.70
C GLU A 207 12.47 19.04 -12.34
N LEU A 208 11.44 19.40 -11.57
CA LEU A 208 11.60 20.00 -10.24
C LEU A 208 11.32 18.99 -9.13
N ALA A 209 10.25 18.22 -9.29
CA ALA A 209 9.82 17.23 -8.32
C ALA A 209 9.02 16.11 -9.00
N ARG A 210 9.15 14.90 -8.44
CA ARG A 210 8.26 13.78 -8.72
C ARG A 210 7.17 13.72 -7.69
N ILE A 211 5.97 13.40 -8.15
CA ILE A 211 4.79 13.26 -7.32
C ILE A 211 4.33 11.82 -7.45
N SER A 212 4.50 11.05 -6.39
CA SER A 212 3.91 9.71 -6.30
C SER A 212 2.49 9.85 -5.76
N ASN A 213 1.52 9.66 -6.66
CA ASN A 213 0.10 9.72 -6.36
C ASN A 213 -0.40 8.33 -5.94
N ASP A 214 -0.68 8.17 -4.65
CA ASP A 214 -1.61 7.17 -4.15
C ASP A 214 -2.93 7.87 -3.83
N TRP A 215 -3.91 7.70 -4.72
CA TRP A 215 -5.11 8.54 -4.72
C TRP A 215 -5.93 8.42 -3.43
N GLY A 216 -6.60 9.51 -3.04
CA GLY A 216 -7.34 9.59 -1.78
C GLY A 216 -6.45 9.68 -0.53
N GLN A 217 -5.12 9.78 -0.70
CA GLN A 217 -4.18 10.17 0.33
C GLN A 217 -3.37 11.38 -0.13
N LYS A 218 -2.65 12.00 0.81
CA LYS A 218 -1.73 13.07 0.47
C LYS A 218 -0.60 12.49 -0.41
N PRO A 219 -0.32 13.06 -1.60
CA PRO A 219 0.71 12.54 -2.46
C PRO A 219 2.10 12.73 -1.85
N LEU A 220 3.01 11.81 -2.14
CA LEU A 220 4.41 11.93 -1.76
C LEU A 220 5.13 12.77 -2.82
N VAL A 221 5.72 13.88 -2.38
CA VAL A 221 6.48 14.78 -3.25
C VAL A 221 7.96 14.58 -2.98
N GLU A 222 8.69 14.14 -3.98
CA GLU A 222 10.14 13.96 -3.95
C GLU A 222 10.80 15.06 -4.80
N VAL A 223 11.74 15.80 -4.22
CA VAL A 223 12.45 16.87 -4.93
C VAL A 223 13.59 16.25 -5.74
N THR A 224 13.36 16.06 -7.03
CA THR A 224 14.31 15.46 -7.98
C THR A 224 15.08 16.50 -8.79
N GLY A 225 14.81 17.80 -8.56
CA GLY A 225 15.45 18.89 -9.28
C GLY A 225 16.97 18.80 -9.30
N VAL A 226 17.54 18.76 -10.52
CA VAL A 226 18.99 18.72 -10.73
C VAL A 226 19.59 20.04 -10.24
N ARG A 227 20.49 19.94 -9.26
CA ARG A 227 21.21 21.10 -8.74
C ARG A 227 22.46 21.32 -9.56
N ASN A 228 22.68 22.57 -9.95
CA ASN A 228 23.95 22.94 -10.56
C ASN A 228 25.03 22.94 -9.48
N VAL A 229 26.12 22.22 -9.72
CA VAL A 229 27.30 22.21 -8.85
C VAL A 229 28.28 23.27 -9.38
N PRO A 230 28.67 24.26 -8.57
CA PRO A 230 29.66 25.25 -8.99
C PRO A 230 30.98 24.58 -9.41
N TYR A 231 31.65 25.14 -10.42
CA TYR A 231 32.94 24.62 -10.89
C TYR A 231 34.02 24.59 -9.80
N SER A 232 33.96 25.50 -8.82
CA SER A 232 34.86 25.49 -7.67
C SER A 232 34.71 24.21 -6.84
N GLU A 233 33.48 23.79 -6.56
CA GLU A 233 33.20 22.58 -5.78
C GLU A 233 33.63 21.32 -6.54
N ILE A 234 33.45 21.29 -7.87
CA ILE A 234 33.97 20.20 -8.71
C ILE A 234 35.51 20.13 -8.62
N GLN A 235 36.19 21.28 -8.63
CA GLN A 235 37.64 21.36 -8.49
C GLN A 235 38.11 20.95 -7.09
N ASP A 236 37.35 21.28 -6.05
CA ASP A 236 37.63 20.84 -4.68
C ASP A 236 37.48 19.32 -4.54
N ILE A 237 36.40 18.75 -5.10
CA ILE A 237 36.20 17.28 -5.15
C ILE A 237 37.34 16.60 -5.91
N ARG A 238 37.79 17.18 -7.04
CA ARG A 238 38.93 16.66 -7.80
C ARG A 238 40.21 16.70 -6.97
N THR A 239 40.47 17.77 -6.24
CA THR A 239 41.66 17.91 -5.38
C THR A 239 41.62 16.88 -4.26
N MET A 240 40.47 16.74 -3.57
CA MET A 240 40.27 15.72 -2.55
C MET A 240 40.52 14.30 -3.08
N LEU A 241 40.07 14.01 -4.30
CA LEU A 241 40.29 12.72 -4.94
C LEU A 241 41.78 12.46 -5.23
N LEU A 242 42.54 13.47 -5.67
CA LEU A 242 43.99 13.38 -5.83
C LEU A 242 44.69 13.13 -4.49
N ASP A 243 44.29 13.85 -3.43
CA ASP A 243 44.84 13.64 -2.08
C ASP A 243 44.59 12.21 -1.59
N VAL A 244 43.41 11.65 -1.84
CA VAL A 244 43.10 10.25 -1.52
C VAL A 244 43.99 9.29 -2.30
N TYR A 245 44.26 9.55 -3.58
CA TYR A 245 45.20 8.74 -4.36
C TYR A 245 46.62 8.80 -3.79
N ASP A 246 47.08 9.98 -3.40
CA ASP A 246 48.40 10.15 -2.79
C ASP A 246 48.51 9.43 -1.45
N LEU A 247 47.47 9.51 -0.61
CA LEU A 247 47.40 8.77 0.65
C LEU A 247 47.41 7.25 0.42
N VAL A 248 46.67 6.76 -0.57
CA VAL A 248 46.69 5.33 -0.94
C VAL A 248 48.06 4.91 -1.45
N ALA A 249 48.74 5.76 -2.23
CA ALA A 249 50.10 5.50 -2.69
C ALA A 249 51.10 5.45 -1.52
N GLN A 250 50.99 6.37 -0.56
CA GLN A 250 51.79 6.38 0.66
C GLN A 250 51.55 5.13 1.51
N GLU A 251 50.31 4.71 1.71
CA GLU A 251 49.99 3.48 2.43
C GLU A 251 50.49 2.23 1.71
N ARG A 252 50.46 2.19 0.38
CA ARG A 252 51.09 1.12 -0.40
C ARG A 252 52.61 1.08 -0.22
N LEU A 253 53.28 2.24 -0.26
CA LEU A 253 54.72 2.32 -0.01
C LEU A 253 55.06 1.88 1.41
N LYS A 254 54.31 2.34 2.41
CA LYS A 254 54.47 1.94 3.81
C LYS A 254 54.24 0.44 4.01
N ASN A 255 53.24 -0.14 3.34
CA ASN A 255 52.99 -1.57 3.36
C ASN A 255 54.11 -2.37 2.66
N ASP A 256 54.61 -1.94 1.50
CA ASP A 256 55.74 -2.59 0.82
C ASP A 256 57.02 -2.52 1.67
N VAL A 257 57.34 -1.35 2.25
CA VAL A 257 58.46 -1.21 3.19
C VAL A 257 58.28 -2.12 4.40
N SER A 258 57.07 -2.19 4.96
CA SER A 258 56.77 -3.08 6.10
C SER A 258 56.87 -4.56 5.73
N ALA A 259 56.52 -4.94 4.50
CA ALA A 259 56.63 -6.30 4.00
C ALA A 259 58.07 -6.71 3.64
N ARG A 260 58.93 -5.75 3.26
CA ARG A 260 60.36 -6.01 3.01
C ARG A 260 61.16 -6.16 4.29
N ASP A 261 60.78 -5.45 5.34
CA ASP A 261 61.49 -5.46 6.63
C ASP A 261 60.87 -6.44 7.64
N VAL A 262 60.50 -7.63 7.18
CA VAL A 262 59.87 -8.68 8.02
C VAL A 262 60.89 -9.37 8.93
N GLY A 263 62.15 -9.46 8.49
CA GLY A 263 63.23 -10.10 9.25
C GLY A 263 63.60 -9.37 10.54
N ALA A 264 63.56 -8.04 10.55
CA ALA A 264 63.85 -7.22 11.72
C ALA A 264 62.67 -7.07 12.70
N LYS A 265 61.46 -7.49 12.30
CA LYS A 265 60.21 -7.28 13.06
C LYS A 265 59.62 -8.55 13.67
N ARG A 266 60.24 -9.72 13.50
CA ARG A 266 59.76 -10.97 14.12
C ARG A 266 59.90 -10.87 15.65
N GLY A 267 58.78 -10.63 16.34
CA GLY A 267 58.72 -10.47 17.79
C GLY A 267 58.79 -9.02 18.29
N LEU A 268 58.92 -8.03 17.40
CA LEU A 268 58.77 -6.61 17.73
C LEU A 268 57.35 -6.15 17.37
N PHE A 269 56.63 -5.62 18.37
CA PHE A 269 55.39 -4.88 18.17
C PHE A 269 55.59 -3.45 18.66
N VAL A 270 54.82 -2.51 18.10
CA VAL A 270 54.78 -1.12 18.56
C VAL A 270 53.49 -0.93 19.32
N ASP A 271 53.60 -0.68 20.62
CA ASP A 271 52.45 -0.38 21.47
C ASP A 271 52.33 1.14 21.67
N PRO A 272 51.20 1.77 21.27
CA PRO A 272 50.94 3.18 21.57
C PRO A 272 50.65 3.46 23.05
N LEU A 273 50.72 2.46 23.95
CA LEU A 273 50.60 2.57 25.41
C LEU A 273 49.35 3.36 25.82
N ARG A 274 48.24 3.07 25.13
CA ARG A 274 46.90 3.64 25.42
C ARG A 274 46.08 2.74 26.34
N ASN A 275 46.35 1.45 26.34
CA ASN A 275 45.69 0.44 27.17
C ASN A 275 46.61 -0.77 27.37
N ASP A 276 46.22 -1.69 28.24
CA ASP A 276 47.00 -2.90 28.55
C ASP A 276 46.80 -4.05 27.53
N ALA A 277 46.22 -3.80 26.35
CA ALA A 277 45.77 -4.86 25.44
C ALA A 277 46.93 -5.64 24.78
N MET A 278 48.09 -5.02 24.62
CA MET A 278 49.28 -5.64 23.99
C MET A 278 50.26 -6.23 25.01
N ARG A 279 49.84 -6.34 26.28
CA ARG A 279 50.66 -6.87 27.37
C ARG A 279 50.59 -8.39 27.44
N ASP A 280 51.75 -9.01 27.64
CA ASP A 280 51.85 -10.44 27.92
C ASP A 280 51.15 -10.80 29.24
N GLN A 281 50.12 -11.63 29.16
CA GLN A 281 49.32 -12.08 30.31
C GLN A 281 50.01 -13.17 31.14
N GLY A 282 51.11 -13.76 30.66
CA GLY A 282 51.83 -14.85 31.34
C GLY A 282 52.77 -14.41 32.46
N ILE A 283 53.07 -13.11 32.56
CA ILE A 283 53.98 -12.53 33.56
C ILE A 283 53.25 -11.44 34.33
N ALA A 284 53.43 -11.38 35.66
CA ALA A 284 52.83 -10.34 36.49
C ALA A 284 53.39 -8.96 36.11
N GLN A 285 52.56 -8.11 35.51
CA GLN A 285 52.95 -6.78 35.06
C GLN A 285 52.51 -5.71 36.07
N THR A 286 53.47 -5.10 36.76
CA THR A 286 53.20 -4.15 37.85
C THR A 286 53.23 -2.69 37.39
N ALA A 287 53.71 -2.37 36.19
CA ALA A 287 53.75 -0.98 35.69
C ALA A 287 52.37 -0.49 35.22
N ALA A 288 52.08 0.80 35.38
CA ALA A 288 50.84 1.43 34.93
C ALA A 288 51.02 2.09 33.55
N VAL A 289 50.00 2.02 32.69
CA VAL A 289 49.99 2.64 31.36
C VAL A 289 49.00 3.80 31.36
N PHE A 290 49.49 5.03 31.15
CA PHE A 290 48.65 6.23 31.08
C PHE A 290 49.24 7.29 30.15
N GLY A 291 48.40 7.89 29.31
CA GLY A 291 48.79 9.00 28.44
C GLY A 291 49.86 8.65 27.39
N GLY A 292 49.89 7.40 26.91
CA GLY A 292 50.88 6.95 25.92
C GLY A 292 52.26 6.66 26.51
N LYS A 293 52.36 6.51 27.84
CA LYS A 293 53.61 6.23 28.57
C LYS A 293 53.38 5.13 29.60
N MET A 294 54.42 4.32 29.83
CA MET A 294 54.45 3.32 30.89
C MET A 294 55.25 3.87 32.08
N THR A 295 54.65 3.89 33.27
CA THR A 295 55.25 4.44 34.48
C THR A 295 55.14 3.46 35.64
N LEU A 296 55.87 3.71 36.73
CA LEU A 296 55.70 2.95 37.97
C LEU A 296 54.26 3.12 38.50
N PRO A 297 53.66 2.06 39.06
CA PRO A 297 52.32 2.15 39.63
C PRO A 297 52.37 3.04 40.88
N ILE A 298 51.32 3.86 41.08
CA ILE A 298 51.13 4.56 42.33
C ILE A 298 50.27 3.66 43.23
N TYR A 299 50.87 3.16 44.32
CA TYR A 299 50.14 2.43 45.34
C TYR A 299 49.50 3.42 46.32
N ALA A 300 48.19 3.60 46.24
CA ALA A 300 47.46 4.37 47.23
C ALA A 300 47.38 3.58 48.54
N ARG A 301 48.00 4.11 49.61
CA ARG A 301 47.86 3.56 50.97
C ARG A 301 46.81 4.39 51.69
N LEU A 302 45.61 3.83 51.88
CA LEU A 302 44.55 4.49 52.61
C LEU A 302 44.86 4.42 54.12
N HIS A 303 44.89 5.57 54.77
CA HIS A 303 44.98 5.65 56.22
C HIS A 303 43.62 6.11 56.74
N GLU A 304 42.92 5.25 57.46
CA GLU A 304 41.69 5.63 58.16
C GLU A 304 42.06 6.42 59.41
N PHE A 305 41.58 7.66 59.48
CA PHE A 305 41.66 8.44 60.71
C PHE A 305 40.57 7.98 61.67
N PRO A 306 40.85 7.81 62.98
CA PRO A 306 39.81 7.47 63.94
C PRO A 306 38.76 8.58 63.98
N ALA A 307 37.50 8.21 63.89
CA ALA A 307 36.37 9.14 63.95
C ALA A 307 36.35 9.85 65.31
N PHE A 308 36.38 11.19 65.31
CA PHE A 308 36.16 11.99 66.52
C PHE A 308 34.66 11.98 66.86
N VAL A 309 34.30 11.45 68.02
CA VAL A 309 33.04 11.71 68.73
C VAL A 309 33.27 12.89 69.66
#